data_AF-A0A223G178-F1
#
_entry.id   AF-A0A223G178-F1
#
_cell.length_a   1.000
_cell.length_b   1.000
_cell.length_c   1.000
_cell.angle_alpha   90.00
_cell.angle_beta   90.00
_cell.angle_gamma   90.00
#
_symmetry.space_group_name_H-M   'P 1'
#
loop_
_entity.id
_entity.type
_entity.pdbx_description
1 polymer ?
#
loop_
_entity_poly.entity_id
_entity_poly.type
_entity_poly.pdbx_seq_one_letter_code
_entity_poly.pdbx_strand_id
1 'polypeptide(L)'
;MVCLRLPGGSCMAVLTVTLMVLSSPLALAGDTRPRFLEYSTSECHFFNGTERVRFLERYFHNQEENVRFDSDVGEFRAVTELGRPDAEYWNSQKDLLEQKRGRVDNYCRHNYGVV
;
A
#
# COMPACT_ATOMS: atom_id res chain seq x y z
N MET A 1 -41.40 33.36 -11.22
CA MET A 1 -41.44 32.90 -9.82
C MET A 1 -42.61 31.93 -9.70
N VAL A 2 -42.37 30.63 -9.87
CA VAL A 2 -43.42 29.61 -9.86
C VAL A 2 -43.58 29.12 -8.42
N CYS A 3 -44.67 29.52 -7.77
CA CYS A 3 -45.09 28.97 -6.49
C CYS A 3 -46.01 27.78 -6.74
N LEU A 4 -45.50 26.56 -6.59
CA LEU A 4 -46.32 25.35 -6.52
C LEU A 4 -47.09 25.35 -5.19
N ARG A 5 -48.41 25.54 -5.25
CA ARG A 5 -49.33 25.33 -4.13
C ARG A 5 -49.64 23.83 -4.01
N LEU A 6 -49.33 23.22 -2.87
CA LEU A 6 -49.82 21.90 -2.48
C LEU A 6 -50.83 22.04 -1.34
N PRO A 7 -51.98 21.35 -1.40
CA PRO A 7 -53.07 21.52 -0.44
C PRO A 7 -52.77 20.76 0.87
N GLY A 8 -52.79 21.47 2.01
CA GLY A 8 -53.17 20.88 3.29
C GLY A 8 -52.11 20.23 4.19
N GLY A 9 -50.80 20.40 3.95
CA GLY A 9 -49.74 19.94 4.86
C GLY A 9 -48.88 21.09 5.37
N SER A 10 -48.63 21.17 6.68
CA SER A 10 -47.71 22.16 7.28
C SER A 10 -46.38 22.15 6.52
N CYS A 11 -46.03 23.27 5.91
CA CYS A 11 -44.84 23.44 5.07
C CYS A 11 -43.56 22.92 5.76
N MET A 12 -43.52 23.01 7.10
CA MET A 12 -42.45 22.52 7.93
C MET A 12 -42.28 20.99 7.89
N ALA A 13 -43.36 20.22 7.82
CA ALA A 13 -43.30 18.76 7.80
C ALA A 13 -42.78 18.22 6.45
N VAL A 14 -43.17 18.85 5.35
CA VAL A 14 -42.63 18.50 4.02
C VAL A 14 -41.15 18.86 3.94
N LEU A 15 -40.76 20.02 4.48
CA LEU A 15 -39.38 20.47 4.52
C LEU A 15 -38.50 19.56 5.38
N THR A 16 -38.97 19.11 6.55
CA THR A 16 -38.21 18.20 7.42
C THR A 16 -38.04 16.83 6.78
N VAL A 17 -39.06 16.29 6.10
CA VAL A 17 -38.95 15.02 5.37
C VAL A 17 -37.97 15.13 4.21
N THR A 18 -38.00 16.21 3.42
CA THR A 18 -37.02 16.43 2.35
C THR A 18 -35.60 16.60 2.91
N LEU A 19 -35.45 17.33 4.02
CA LEU A 19 -34.15 17.49 4.68
C LEU A 19 -33.60 16.15 5.15
N MET A 20 -34.41 15.29 5.79
CA MET A 20 -33.98 13.96 6.28
C MET A 20 -33.58 13.01 5.14
N VAL A 21 -34.27 13.06 4.00
CA VAL A 21 -33.91 12.25 2.81
C VAL A 21 -32.59 12.74 2.22
N LEU A 22 -32.36 14.05 2.14
CA LEU A 22 -31.13 14.64 1.59
C LEU A 22 -29.94 14.59 2.56
N SER A 23 -30.19 14.56 3.87
CA SER A 23 -29.19 14.43 4.93
C SER A 23 -28.99 12.99 5.41
N SER A 24 -29.59 12.01 4.73
CA SER A 24 -29.35 10.59 5.00
C SER A 24 -27.86 10.28 4.80
N PRO A 25 -27.12 9.86 5.85
CA PRO A 25 -25.67 9.60 5.79
C PRO A 25 -25.28 8.56 4.74
N LEU A 26 -26.24 7.72 4.33
CA LEU A 26 -26.10 6.69 3.30
C LEU A 26 -25.75 7.24 1.91
N ALA A 27 -26.04 8.52 1.62
CA ALA A 27 -25.67 9.13 0.34
C ALA A 27 -24.17 9.47 0.24
N LEU A 28 -23.45 9.49 1.38
CA LEU A 28 -22.00 9.77 1.44
C LEU A 28 -21.16 8.53 1.75
N ALA A 29 -21.75 7.33 1.75
CA ALA A 29 -20.96 6.10 1.84
C ALA A 29 -20.23 5.88 0.51
N GLY A 30 -18.97 6.32 0.43
CA GLY A 30 -18.05 5.84 -0.60
C GLY A 30 -18.00 4.31 -0.60
N ASP A 31 -17.53 3.72 -1.71
CA ASP A 31 -17.47 2.26 -1.90
C ASP A 31 -16.93 1.53 -0.66
N THR A 32 -17.83 0.90 0.11
CA THR A 32 -17.50 0.21 1.38
C THR A 32 -17.00 -1.22 1.17
N ARG A 33 -16.75 -1.62 -0.08
CA ARG A 33 -16.21 -2.96 -0.36
C ARG A 33 -14.82 -3.08 0.27
N PRO A 34 -14.54 -4.18 1.00
CA PRO A 34 -13.21 -4.41 1.55
C PRO A 34 -12.19 -4.46 0.41
N ARG A 35 -11.03 -3.84 0.63
CA ARG A 35 -9.91 -3.83 -0.30
C ARG A 35 -8.72 -4.49 0.37
N PHE A 36 -8.07 -5.34 -0.38
CA PHE A 36 -6.81 -5.98 0.00
C PHE A 36 -5.78 -5.58 -1.05
N LEU A 37 -4.64 -5.09 -0.60
CA LEU A 37 -3.53 -4.71 -1.45
C LEU A 37 -2.27 -5.41 -0.95
N GLU A 38 -1.70 -6.24 -1.82
CA GLU A 38 -0.33 -6.71 -1.69
C GLU A 38 0.54 -5.86 -2.60
N TYR A 39 1.60 -5.28 -2.05
CA TYR A 39 2.49 -4.38 -2.78
C TYR A 39 3.93 -4.66 -2.39
N SER A 40 4.85 -4.54 -3.34
CA SER A 40 6.27 -4.68 -3.07
C SER A 40 7.09 -3.60 -3.78
N THR A 41 8.21 -3.23 -3.16
CA THR A 41 9.20 -2.32 -3.73
C THR A 41 10.56 -3.00 -3.79
N SER A 42 11.30 -2.75 -4.86
CA SER A 42 12.69 -3.14 -5.02
C SER A 42 13.52 -1.88 -5.25
N GLU A 43 14.01 -1.31 -4.15
CA GLU A 43 14.68 -0.02 -4.10
C GLU A 43 16.19 -0.19 -4.24
N CYS A 44 16.82 0.73 -5.00
CA CYS A 44 18.27 0.84 -5.11
C CYS A 44 18.71 2.21 -4.61
N HIS A 45 19.45 2.23 -3.51
CA HIS A 45 19.96 3.44 -2.88
C HIS A 45 21.44 3.61 -3.25
N PHE A 46 21.75 4.71 -3.94
CA PHE A 46 23.09 5.00 -4.47
C PHE A 46 23.77 6.10 -3.66
N PHE A 47 24.97 5.84 -3.17
CA PHE A 47 25.80 6.83 -2.47
C PHE A 47 27.10 7.02 -3.24
N ASN A 48 27.34 8.26 -3.68
CA ASN A 48 28.48 8.62 -4.52
C ASN A 48 28.57 7.77 -5.81
N GLY A 49 27.53 7.83 -6.64
CA GLY A 49 27.40 6.98 -7.83
C GLY A 49 27.21 5.52 -7.44
N THR A 50 28.03 4.62 -7.99
CA THR A 50 27.97 3.17 -7.74
C THR A 50 28.99 2.66 -6.73
N GLU A 51 29.72 3.56 -6.05
CA GLU A 51 30.73 3.22 -5.05
C GLU A 51 30.10 2.42 -3.90
N ARG A 52 29.05 2.97 -3.29
CA ARG A 52 28.24 2.26 -2.29
C ARG A 52 26.79 2.21 -2.72
N VAL A 53 26.29 0.99 -2.89
CA VAL A 53 24.93 0.70 -3.34
C VAL A 53 24.26 -0.20 -2.33
N ARG A 54 23.03 0.15 -1.93
CA ARG A 54 22.19 -0.66 -1.04
C ARG A 54 20.93 -1.08 -1.77
N PHE A 55 20.66 -2.38 -1.79
CA PHE A 55 19.44 -2.95 -2.32
C PHE A 55 18.48 -3.23 -1.17
N LEU A 56 17.26 -2.71 -1.27
CA LEU A 56 16.23 -2.84 -0.25
C LEU A 56 14.94 -3.33 -0.92
N GLU A 57 14.51 -4.54 -0.57
CA GLU A 57 13.25 -5.10 -1.02
C GLU A 57 12.25 -5.11 0.13
N ARG A 58 11.04 -4.58 -0.09
CA ARG A 58 10.04 -4.42 0.95
C ARG A 58 8.70 -4.93 0.46
N TYR A 59 7.95 -5.56 1.36
CA TYR A 59 6.63 -6.10 1.09
C TYR A 59 5.63 -5.45 2.04
N PHE A 60 4.45 -5.16 1.51
CA PHE A 60 3.41 -4.41 2.18
C PHE A 60 2.06 -5.10 2.03
N HIS A 61 1.41 -5.31 3.16
CA HIS A 61 0.02 -5.72 3.22
C HIS A 61 -0.83 -4.55 3.70
N ASN A 62 -1.74 -4.05 2.86
CA ASN A 62 -2.64 -2.94 3.19
C ASN A 62 -1.92 -1.71 3.79
N GLN A 63 -0.78 -1.32 3.19
CA GLN A 63 0.10 -0.21 3.58
C GLN A 63 1.04 -0.49 4.77
N GLU A 64 0.89 -1.62 5.45
CA GLU A 64 1.81 -2.04 6.52
C GLU A 64 2.94 -2.89 5.94
N GLU A 65 4.18 -2.46 6.16
CA GLU A 65 5.34 -3.26 5.76
C GLU A 65 5.46 -4.49 6.65
N ASN A 66 5.43 -5.69 6.07
CA ASN A 66 5.41 -6.94 6.82
C ASN A 66 6.77 -7.68 6.80
N VAL A 67 7.49 -7.67 5.68
CA VAL A 67 8.82 -8.30 5.53
C VAL A 67 9.71 -7.47 4.61
N ARG A 68 11.02 -7.48 4.89
CA ARG A 68 12.03 -6.82 4.06
C ARG A 68 13.28 -7.67 3.86
N PHE A 69 13.96 -7.48 2.74
CA PHE A 69 15.34 -7.87 2.54
C PHE A 69 16.19 -6.60 2.44
N ASP A 70 17.25 -6.53 3.22
CA ASP A 70 18.21 -5.43 3.19
C ASP A 70 19.59 -5.99 2.83
N SER A 71 20.22 -5.49 1.77
CA SER A 71 21.54 -5.97 1.36
C SER A 71 22.62 -5.80 2.42
N ASP A 72 22.48 -4.80 3.30
CA ASP A 72 23.41 -4.57 4.40
C ASP A 72 23.27 -5.63 5.50
N VAL A 73 22.12 -6.28 5.59
CA VAL A 73 21.83 -7.40 6.52
C VAL A 73 22.07 -8.74 5.84
N GLY A 74 21.72 -8.87 4.56
CA GLY A 74 21.93 -10.06 3.75
C GLY A 74 20.90 -11.17 3.93
N GLU A 75 19.76 -10.91 4.57
CA GLU A 75 18.66 -11.87 4.74
C GLU A 75 17.30 -11.17 4.91
N PHE A 76 16.22 -11.93 4.78
CA PHE A 76 14.87 -11.41 5.02
C PHE A 76 14.61 -11.25 6.51
N ARG A 77 14.00 -10.13 6.90
CA ARG A 77 13.58 -9.85 8.27
C ARG A 77 12.11 -9.45 8.27
N ALA A 78 11.36 -10.10 9.13
CA ALA A 78 10.00 -9.71 9.44
C ALA A 78 10.02 -8.34 10.13
N VAL A 79 9.23 -7.40 9.59
CA VAL A 79 8.99 -6.09 10.19
C VAL A 79 7.81 -6.18 11.16
N THR A 80 6.84 -7.04 10.84
CA THR A 80 5.68 -7.35 11.69
C THR A 80 5.52 -8.86 11.81
N GLU A 81 4.71 -9.31 12.77
CA GLU A 81 4.44 -10.74 12.99
C GLU A 81 3.88 -11.42 11.73
N LEU A 82 3.11 -10.70 10.91
CA LEU A 82 2.52 -11.20 9.67
C LEU A 82 3.59 -11.70 8.68
N GLY A 83 4.75 -11.03 8.60
CA GLY A 83 5.82 -11.39 7.68
C GLY A 83 6.81 -12.41 8.23
N ARG A 84 6.65 -12.90 9.47
CA ARG A 84 7.54 -13.92 10.05
C ARG A 84 7.57 -15.22 9.24
N PRO A 85 6.43 -15.80 8.83
CA PRO A 85 6.44 -17.04 8.04
C PRO A 85 7.19 -16.88 6.72
N ASP A 86 7.01 -15.75 6.04
CA ASP A 86 7.69 -15.46 4.77
C ASP A 86 9.19 -15.29 4.95
N ALA A 87 9.61 -14.53 5.98
CA ALA A 87 11.02 -14.34 6.29
C ALA A 87 11.72 -15.67 6.60
N GLU A 88 11.13 -16.52 7.44
CA GLU A 88 11.66 -17.85 7.78
C GLU A 88 11.75 -18.76 6.55
N TYR A 89 10.67 -18.81 5.77
CA TYR A 89 10.61 -19.64 4.57
C TYR A 89 11.62 -19.19 3.51
N TRP A 90 11.72 -17.89 3.22
CA TRP A 90 12.68 -17.38 2.24
C TRP A 90 14.13 -17.51 2.71
N ASN A 91 14.40 -17.35 4.01
CA ASN A 91 15.75 -17.54 4.56
C ASN A 91 16.20 -19.01 4.56
N SER A 92 15.25 -19.96 4.53
CA SER A 92 15.56 -21.38 4.37
C SER A 92 16.05 -21.72 2.95
N GLN A 93 15.68 -20.91 1.95
CA GLN A 93 16.03 -21.11 0.55
C GLN A 93 17.37 -20.42 0.22
N LYS A 94 18.47 -21.18 0.26
CA LYS A 94 19.82 -20.62 0.06
C LYS A 94 20.04 -20.00 -1.32
N ASP A 95 19.52 -20.62 -2.37
CA ASP A 95 19.64 -20.09 -3.73
C ASP A 95 18.94 -18.73 -3.88
N LEU A 96 17.78 -18.57 -3.22
CA LEU A 96 17.06 -17.29 -3.19
C LEU A 96 17.86 -16.22 -2.45
N LEU A 97 18.39 -16.53 -1.27
CA LEU A 97 19.21 -15.61 -0.48
C LEU A 97 20.44 -15.13 -1.26
N GLU A 98 21.17 -16.04 -1.89
CA GLU A 98 22.34 -15.71 -2.71
C GLU A 98 21.95 -14.83 -3.90
N GLN A 99 20.82 -15.14 -4.57
CA GLN A 99 20.31 -14.29 -5.64
C GLN A 99 20.01 -12.87 -5.13
N LYS A 100 19.37 -12.73 -3.96
CA LYS A 100 19.01 -11.43 -3.36
C LYS A 100 20.23 -10.63 -2.94
N ARG A 101 21.26 -11.29 -2.37
CA ARG A 101 22.57 -10.67 -2.08
C ARG A 101 23.22 -10.13 -3.35
N GLY A 102 23.12 -10.87 -4.45
CA GLY A 102 23.64 -10.46 -5.77
C GLY A 102 22.88 -9.31 -6.43
N ARG A 103 21.69 -8.90 -5.94
CA ARG A 103 20.87 -7.82 -6.54
C ARG A 103 21.55 -6.45 -6.51
N VAL A 104 22.50 -6.25 -5.60
CA VAL A 104 23.29 -5.01 -5.57
C VAL A 104 24.05 -4.82 -6.89
N ASP A 105 24.66 -5.88 -7.40
CA ASP A 105 25.46 -5.82 -8.64
C ASP A 105 24.61 -6.06 -9.88
N ASN A 106 23.89 -7.19 -9.92
CA ASN A 106 23.22 -7.66 -11.13
C ASN A 106 21.93 -6.90 -11.47
N TYR A 107 21.41 -6.10 -10.55
CA TYR A 107 20.21 -5.30 -10.74
C TYR A 107 20.50 -3.82 -10.52
N CYS A 108 20.94 -3.40 -9.33
CA CYS A 108 21.12 -1.98 -9.05
C CYS A 108 22.26 -1.35 -9.86
N ARG A 109 23.50 -1.86 -9.74
CA ARG A 109 24.65 -1.32 -10.50
C ARG A 109 24.47 -1.51 -12.01
N HIS A 110 23.96 -2.67 -12.42
CA HIS A 110 23.65 -2.93 -13.82
C HIS A 110 22.72 -1.87 -14.40
N ASN A 111 21.58 -1.61 -13.77
CA ASN A 111 20.60 -0.64 -14.28
C ASN A 111 21.07 0.81 -14.19
N TYR A 112 21.91 1.15 -13.21
CA TYR A 112 22.46 2.50 -13.09
C TYR A 112 23.30 2.91 -14.32
N GLY A 113 24.06 1.97 -14.89
CA GLY A 113 24.92 2.24 -16.06
C GLY A 113 24.23 2.07 -17.42
N VAL A 114 22.97 1.61 -17.44
CA VAL A 114 22.18 1.44 -18.68
C VAL A 114 21.41 2.71 -19.03
N VAL A 115 21.31 3.67 -18.10
CA VAL A 115 20.70 5.00 -18.31
C VAL A 115 21.75 6.04 -18.70
#